data_AF-W1VJ04-F1
#
_entry.id   AF-W1VJ04-F1
#
_cell.length_a   1.000
_cell.length_b   1.000
_cell.length_c   1.000
_cell.angle_alpha   90.00
_cell.angle_beta   90.00
_cell.angle_gamma   90.00
#
_symmetry.space_group_name_H-M   'P 1'
#
loop_
_entity.id
_entity.type
_entity.pdbx_description
1 polymer ?
#
loop_
_entity_poly.entity_id
_entity_poly.type
_entity_poly.pdbx_seq_one_letter_code
_entity_poly.pdbx_strand_id
1 'polypeptide(L)'
;SRRDGESAEHVRDDQDRLYGITARALIPPYESVHRNTDGLIFDAATLDVRSMYRRAGLRAPALGREPDDHLGLELDFLAHCCTAALDALERGEEDVADSYLAVAQEFTQEHLLTWAPAILERARGASRTRWMRGLEELTLATVLTFAQAIGAGAPAQADEGGYAIIAHHPSIPSTPAPGAPAPSVPEETA
;
A
#
# COMPACT_ATOMS: atom_id res chain seq x y z
N SER A 1 -27.46 20.03 17.72
CA SER A 1 -26.14 20.69 17.73
C SER A 1 -25.54 20.53 16.34
N ARG A 2 -25.80 21.47 15.42
CA ARG A 2 -25.15 21.52 14.10
C ARG A 2 -23.80 22.18 14.33
N ARG A 3 -22.82 21.40 14.78
CA ARG A 3 -21.44 21.88 14.95
C ARG A 3 -20.86 22.18 13.57
N ASP A 4 -20.07 23.25 13.51
CA ASP A 4 -19.31 23.70 12.35
C ASP A 4 -18.72 22.52 11.55
N GLY A 5 -19.38 22.19 10.44
CA GLY A 5 -18.90 21.26 9.43
C GLY A 5 -17.59 21.81 8.85
N GLU A 6 -16.58 20.97 8.65
CA GLU A 6 -15.47 21.37 7.76
C GLU A 6 -16.03 21.51 6.35
N SER A 7 -15.71 22.60 5.67
CA SER A 7 -16.05 22.74 4.26
C SER A 7 -15.25 21.74 3.44
N ALA A 8 -15.84 21.25 2.35
CA ALA A 8 -15.13 20.36 1.42
C ALA A 8 -13.90 21.03 0.80
N GLU A 9 -13.89 22.36 0.70
CA GLU A 9 -12.74 23.14 0.26
C GLU A 9 -11.57 23.03 1.24
N HIS A 10 -11.80 23.28 2.54
CA HIS A 10 -10.76 23.14 3.55
C HIS A 10 -10.20 21.71 3.64
N VAL A 11 -11.03 20.69 3.43
CA VAL A 11 -10.58 19.30 3.37
C VAL A 11 -9.67 19.06 2.16
N ARG A 12 -10.06 19.54 0.98
CA ARG A 12 -9.22 19.42 -0.23
C ARG A 12 -7.90 20.17 -0.08
N ASP A 13 -7.92 21.38 0.48
CA ASP A 13 -6.70 22.15 0.71
C ASP A 13 -5.72 21.43 1.66
N ASP A 14 -6.23 20.75 2.69
CA ASP A 14 -5.41 19.97 3.61
C ASP A 14 -4.87 18.69 2.94
N GLN A 15 -5.70 18.01 2.13
CA GLN A 15 -5.28 16.86 1.32
C GLN A 15 -4.19 17.25 0.31
N ASP A 16 -4.37 18.33 -0.44
CA ASP A 16 -3.40 18.83 -1.44
C ASP A 16 -2.08 19.24 -0.77
N ARG A 17 -2.16 19.79 0.44
CA ARG A 17 -0.97 20.11 1.25
C ARG A 17 -0.24 18.85 1.72
N LEU A 18 -0.97 17.84 2.20
CA LEU A 18 -0.38 16.62 2.74
C LEU A 18 0.23 15.79 1.61
N TYR A 19 -0.58 15.43 0.61
CA TYR A 19 -0.24 14.41 -0.39
C TYR A 19 0.08 14.97 -1.77
N GLY A 20 -0.59 16.04 -2.20
CA GLY A 20 -0.27 16.88 -3.39
C GLY A 20 0.14 16.18 -4.69
N ILE A 21 0.49 16.98 -5.71
CA ILE A 21 1.12 16.49 -6.95
C ILE A 21 2.64 16.64 -6.78
N THR A 22 3.25 15.62 -6.17
CA THR A 22 4.69 15.23 -6.11
C THR A 22 5.80 16.25 -5.80
N ALA A 23 5.70 17.54 -6.11
CA ALA A 23 6.78 18.52 -5.87
C ALA A 23 6.59 19.38 -4.60
N ARG A 24 5.39 19.42 -4.02
CA ARG A 24 5.05 20.26 -2.85
C ARG A 24 4.37 19.52 -1.71
N ALA A 25 4.17 18.21 -1.86
CA ALA A 25 3.56 17.38 -0.85
C ALA A 25 4.43 17.38 0.41
N LEU A 26 3.83 17.65 1.57
CA LEU A 26 4.53 17.54 2.84
C LEU A 26 4.94 16.09 3.13
N ILE A 27 4.09 15.16 2.70
CA ILE A 27 4.22 13.72 2.93
C ILE A 27 3.87 13.01 1.62
N PRO A 28 4.83 12.87 0.69
CA PRO A 28 4.58 12.19 -0.57
C PRO A 28 4.07 10.75 -0.31
N PRO A 29 2.98 10.31 -0.94
CA PRO A 29 2.36 9.02 -0.66
C PRO A 29 3.03 7.85 -1.42
N TYR A 30 4.36 7.86 -1.55
CA TYR A 30 5.12 6.87 -2.34
C TYR A 30 6.18 6.19 -1.48
N GLU A 31 6.20 4.86 -1.48
CA GLU A 31 7.19 4.04 -0.74
C GLU A 31 8.62 4.47 -1.04
N SER A 32 8.95 4.60 -2.32
CA SER A 32 10.29 4.95 -2.83
C SER A 32 10.82 6.25 -2.25
N VAL A 33 9.96 7.25 -2.03
CA VAL A 33 10.36 8.54 -1.45
C VAL A 33 10.83 8.40 0.00
N HIS A 34 10.30 7.42 0.73
CA HIS A 34 10.63 7.23 2.16
C HIS A 34 11.72 6.19 2.38
N ARG A 35 11.77 5.15 1.54
CA ARG A 35 12.66 4.01 1.74
C ARG A 35 13.99 4.13 1.00
N ASN A 36 14.06 4.88 -0.10
CA ASN A 36 15.29 4.99 -0.88
C ASN A 36 16.24 6.02 -0.28
N THR A 37 17.51 5.66 -0.19
CA THR A 37 18.56 6.53 0.36
C THR A 37 18.84 7.75 -0.54
N ASP A 38 18.51 7.65 -1.83
CA ASP A 38 18.75 8.70 -2.83
C ASP A 38 17.50 9.56 -3.13
N GLY A 39 16.34 9.26 -2.53
CA GLY A 39 15.10 10.03 -2.71
C GLY A 39 14.53 10.05 -4.14
N LEU A 40 14.95 9.11 -5.00
CA LEU A 40 14.49 8.98 -6.38
C LEU A 40 13.16 8.21 -6.45
N ILE A 41 12.18 8.82 -7.12
CA ILE A 41 10.91 8.21 -7.53
C ILE A 41 11.22 7.32 -8.76
N PHE A 42 10.70 6.09 -8.82
CA PHE A 42 11.01 5.03 -9.81
C PHE A 42 12.27 4.18 -9.57
N ASP A 43 12.49 3.74 -8.33
CA ASP A 43 13.64 2.90 -7.98
C ASP A 43 13.26 1.42 -7.73
N ALA A 44 14.21 0.63 -7.22
CA ALA A 44 14.10 -0.80 -6.91
C ALA A 44 12.80 -1.20 -6.18
N ALA A 45 12.32 -0.41 -5.21
CA ALA A 45 11.04 -0.65 -4.53
C ALA A 45 9.84 -0.71 -5.48
N THR A 46 9.72 0.24 -6.42
CA THR A 46 8.66 0.26 -7.44
C THR A 46 8.75 -0.98 -8.36
N LEU A 47 9.95 -1.47 -8.66
CA LEU A 47 10.15 -2.69 -9.46
C LEU A 47 9.77 -3.97 -8.70
N ASP A 48 10.04 -4.01 -7.39
CA ASP A 48 9.71 -5.12 -6.51
C ASP A 48 8.19 -5.23 -6.33
N VAL A 49 7.49 -4.12 -6.04
CA VAL A 49 6.01 -4.05 -6.00
C VAL A 49 5.41 -4.57 -7.31
N ARG A 50 5.94 -4.11 -8.44
CA ARG A 50 5.50 -4.57 -9.76
C ARG A 50 5.73 -6.07 -9.96
N SER A 51 6.78 -6.64 -9.37
CA SER A 51 7.04 -8.08 -9.43
C SER A 51 5.99 -8.87 -8.64
N MET A 52 5.56 -8.36 -7.49
CA MET A 52 4.52 -8.98 -6.66
C MET A 52 3.15 -8.90 -7.33
N TYR A 53 2.83 -7.79 -7.99
CA TYR A 53 1.59 -7.65 -8.76
C TYR A 53 1.50 -8.73 -9.84
N ARG A 54 2.59 -8.94 -10.59
CA ARG A 54 2.65 -10.00 -11.60
C ARG A 54 2.50 -11.40 -11.02
N ARG A 55 3.04 -11.66 -9.81
CA ARG A 55 2.87 -12.95 -9.13
C ARG A 55 1.41 -13.23 -8.77
N ALA A 56 0.63 -12.19 -8.48
CA ALA A 56 -0.81 -12.28 -8.25
C ALA A 56 -1.66 -12.28 -9.53
N GLY A 57 -1.05 -12.35 -10.72
CA GLY A 57 -1.77 -12.27 -11.99
C GLY A 57 -2.30 -10.86 -12.32
N LEU A 58 -1.94 -9.85 -11.52
CA LEU A 58 -2.36 -8.48 -11.68
C LEU A 58 -1.42 -7.69 -12.60
N ARG A 59 -2.01 -6.71 -13.30
CA ARG A 59 -1.26 -5.63 -13.94
C ARG A 59 -1.47 -4.37 -13.12
N ALA A 60 -0.39 -3.61 -12.88
CA ALA A 60 -0.51 -2.31 -12.25
C ALA A 60 -1.51 -1.43 -13.04
N PRO A 61 -2.47 -0.76 -12.37
CA PRO A 61 -3.62 -0.10 -13.04
C PRO A 61 -3.22 0.98 -14.04
N ALA A 62 -2.01 1.53 -13.96
CA ALA A 62 -1.60 2.69 -14.72
C ALA A 62 -0.10 2.65 -15.10
N LEU A 63 0.30 1.70 -15.95
CA LEU A 63 1.62 1.68 -16.60
C LEU A 63 1.98 3.08 -17.16
N GLY A 64 2.80 3.84 -16.42
CA GLY A 64 3.36 5.12 -16.84
C GLY A 64 2.64 6.41 -16.43
N ARG A 65 1.62 6.41 -15.55
CA ARG A 65 1.02 7.67 -15.04
C ARG A 65 1.30 7.96 -13.57
N GLU A 66 1.43 6.93 -12.74
CA GLU A 66 1.73 7.05 -11.31
C GLU A 66 2.68 5.90 -10.92
N PRO A 67 3.69 6.12 -10.07
CA PRO A 67 4.54 5.04 -9.57
C PRO A 67 3.69 3.95 -8.89
N ASP A 68 4.02 2.68 -9.17
CA ASP A 68 3.27 1.51 -8.67
C ASP A 68 3.28 1.41 -7.13
N ASP A 69 4.16 2.15 -6.47
CA ASP A 69 4.39 2.20 -5.02
C ASP A 69 3.65 3.34 -4.30
N HIS A 70 2.58 3.86 -4.91
CA HIS A 70 1.66 4.77 -4.24
C HIS A 70 0.86 4.03 -3.14
N LEU A 71 0.72 4.60 -1.93
CA LEU A 71 0.01 3.99 -0.80
C LEU A 71 -1.38 3.47 -1.17
N GLY A 72 -2.15 4.26 -1.92
CA GLY A 72 -3.48 3.87 -2.38
C GLY A 72 -3.46 2.66 -3.32
N LEU A 73 -2.42 2.50 -4.14
CA LEU A 73 -2.26 1.34 -5.01
C LEU A 73 -1.84 0.10 -4.22
N GLU A 74 -0.96 0.25 -3.23
CA GLU A 74 -0.59 -0.83 -2.31
C GLU A 74 -1.82 -1.38 -1.54
N LEU A 75 -2.69 -0.48 -1.08
CA LEU A 75 -3.94 -0.86 -0.41
C LEU A 75 -4.93 -1.54 -1.36
N ASP A 76 -5.04 -1.05 -2.60
CA ASP A 76 -5.90 -1.66 -3.64
C ASP A 76 -5.41 -3.07 -4.01
N PHE A 77 -4.10 -3.28 -4.09
CA PHE A 77 -3.49 -4.60 -4.30
C PHE A 77 -3.90 -5.59 -3.20
N LEU A 78 -3.80 -5.19 -1.93
CA LEU A 78 -4.21 -6.03 -0.81
C LEU A 78 -5.72 -6.33 -0.84
N ALA A 79 -6.55 -5.35 -1.19
CA ALA A 79 -7.98 -5.55 -1.37
C ALA A 79 -8.28 -6.57 -2.47
N HIS A 80 -7.52 -6.55 -3.57
CA HIS A 80 -7.62 -7.55 -4.62
C HIS A 80 -7.23 -8.95 -4.13
N CYS A 81 -6.10 -9.09 -3.42
CA CYS A 81 -5.70 -10.39 -2.85
C CYS A 81 -6.79 -10.97 -1.92
N CYS A 82 -7.41 -10.13 -1.08
CA CYS A 82 -8.51 -10.55 -0.23
C CYS A 82 -9.74 -10.98 -1.03
N THR A 83 -10.11 -10.23 -2.07
CA THR A 83 -11.27 -10.56 -2.93
C THR A 83 -11.03 -11.86 -3.68
N ALA A 84 -9.84 -12.05 -4.26
CA ALA A 84 -9.48 -13.27 -4.97
C ALA A 84 -9.43 -14.50 -4.05
N ALA A 85 -8.99 -14.32 -2.80
CA ALA A 85 -9.05 -15.38 -1.79
C ALA A 85 -10.50 -15.76 -1.45
N LEU A 86 -11.40 -14.78 -1.27
CA LEU A 86 -12.82 -15.02 -1.03
C LEU A 86 -13.47 -15.77 -2.21
N ASP A 87 -13.24 -15.32 -3.44
CA ASP A 87 -13.76 -15.97 -4.66
C ASP A 87 -13.25 -17.42 -4.80
N ALA A 88 -12.03 -17.72 -4.38
CA ALA A 88 -11.49 -19.07 -4.35
C ALA A 88 -12.17 -19.95 -3.28
N LEU A 89 -12.39 -19.41 -2.07
CA LEU A 89 -13.11 -20.11 -1.00
C LEU A 89 -14.56 -20.43 -1.41
N GLU A 90 -15.25 -19.51 -2.07
CA GLU A 90 -16.62 -19.73 -2.58
C GLU A 90 -16.68 -20.87 -3.62
N ARG A 91 -15.58 -21.10 -4.36
CA ARG A 91 -15.43 -22.19 -5.32
C ARG A 91 -14.89 -23.49 -4.70
N GLY A 92 -14.57 -23.50 -3.41
CA GLY A 92 -13.97 -24.64 -2.71
C GLY A 92 -12.49 -24.88 -3.05
N GLU A 93 -11.80 -23.85 -3.53
CA GLU A 93 -10.39 -23.90 -3.92
C GLU A 93 -9.48 -23.36 -2.80
N GLU A 94 -9.40 -24.10 -1.69
CA GLU A 94 -8.66 -23.67 -0.47
C GLU A 94 -7.19 -23.36 -0.77
N ASP A 95 -6.49 -24.20 -1.52
CA ASP A 95 -5.08 -23.98 -1.89
C ASP A 95 -4.86 -22.66 -2.66
N VAL A 96 -5.83 -22.27 -3.49
CA VAL A 96 -5.78 -21.01 -4.26
C VAL A 96 -6.00 -19.83 -3.33
N ALA A 97 -6.94 -19.92 -2.39
CA ALA A 97 -7.17 -18.89 -1.39
C ALA A 97 -5.93 -18.68 -0.51
N ASP A 98 -5.32 -19.77 -0.04
CA ASP A 98 -4.09 -19.73 0.76
C ASP A 98 -2.95 -19.06 0.00
N SER A 99 -2.84 -19.30 -1.31
CA SER A 99 -1.81 -18.65 -2.14
C SER A 99 -1.96 -17.12 -2.19
N TYR A 100 -3.19 -16.61 -2.29
CA TYR A 100 -3.45 -15.17 -2.28
C TYR A 100 -3.21 -14.55 -0.90
N LEU A 101 -3.58 -15.25 0.18
CA LEU A 101 -3.32 -14.81 1.55
C LEU A 101 -1.81 -14.77 1.85
N ALA A 102 -1.04 -15.76 1.38
CA ALA A 102 0.41 -15.76 1.50
C ALA A 102 1.05 -14.57 0.77
N VAL A 103 0.57 -14.24 -0.44
CA VAL A 103 1.02 -13.05 -1.18
C VAL A 103 0.67 -11.75 -0.42
N ALA A 104 -0.53 -11.65 0.14
CA ALA A 104 -0.94 -10.50 0.93
C ALA A 104 -0.08 -10.33 2.19
N GLN A 105 0.25 -11.44 2.87
CA GLN A 105 1.10 -11.45 4.06
C GLN A 105 2.53 -10.98 3.73
N GLU A 106 3.14 -11.56 2.69
CA GLU A 106 4.47 -11.18 2.21
C GLU A 106 4.51 -9.69 1.82
N PHE A 107 3.55 -9.23 1.02
CA PHE A 107 3.48 -7.84 0.57
C PHE A 107 3.32 -6.86 1.74
N THR A 108 2.44 -7.20 2.69
CA THR A 108 2.23 -6.40 3.89
C THR A 108 3.52 -6.26 4.69
N GLN A 109 4.31 -7.33 4.81
CA GLN A 109 5.53 -7.34 5.61
C GLN A 109 6.73 -6.69 4.92
N GLU A 110 6.90 -6.90 3.62
CA GLU A 110 8.07 -6.44 2.86
C GLU A 110 7.93 -5.02 2.30
N HIS A 111 6.68 -4.58 2.08
CA HIS A 111 6.34 -3.26 1.56
C HIS A 111 5.57 -2.46 2.59
N LEU A 112 4.27 -2.70 2.74
CA LEU A 112 3.36 -1.77 3.42
C LEU A 112 3.80 -1.40 4.85
N LEU A 113 4.16 -2.37 5.68
CA LEU A 113 4.55 -2.13 7.08
C LEU A 113 5.92 -1.49 7.26
N THR A 114 6.73 -1.43 6.20
CA THR A 114 8.09 -0.89 6.27
C THR A 114 8.13 0.64 6.23
N TRP A 115 7.03 1.28 5.84
CA TRP A 115 6.98 2.74 5.66
C TRP A 115 5.62 3.37 6.00
N ALA A 116 4.51 2.70 5.63
CA ALA A 116 3.18 3.30 5.74
C ALA A 116 2.78 3.67 7.19
N PRO A 117 3.08 2.87 8.23
CA PRO A 117 2.73 3.24 9.60
C PRO A 117 3.37 4.58 10.04
N ALA A 118 4.64 4.80 9.70
CA ALA A 118 5.37 6.01 10.07
C ALA A 118 4.83 7.25 9.34
N ILE A 119 4.54 7.14 8.05
CA ILE A 119 4.04 8.28 7.27
C ILE A 119 2.59 8.62 7.64
N LEU A 120 1.75 7.62 7.97
CA LEU A 120 0.38 7.83 8.41
C LEU A 120 0.36 8.52 9.78
N GLU A 121 1.22 8.10 10.71
CA GLU A 121 1.39 8.77 12.00
C GLU A 121 1.85 10.23 11.83
N ARG A 122 2.81 10.47 10.94
CA ARG A 122 3.28 11.82 10.59
C ARG A 122 2.16 12.66 9.96
N ALA A 123 1.39 12.09 9.03
CA ALA A 123 0.29 12.75 8.35
C ALA A 123 -0.80 13.15 9.32
N ARG A 124 -1.17 12.26 10.25
CA ARG A 124 -2.14 12.49 11.31
C ARG A 124 -1.77 13.69 12.17
N GLY A 125 -0.49 13.79 12.56
CA GLY A 125 0.04 14.92 13.32
C GLY A 125 0.08 16.22 12.52
N ALA A 126 0.30 16.12 11.20
CA ALA A 126 0.36 17.25 10.29
C ALA A 126 -1.00 17.72 9.74
N SER A 127 -2.07 16.94 9.91
CA SER A 127 -3.42 17.26 9.43
C SER A 127 -3.97 18.51 10.11
N ARG A 128 -4.52 19.42 9.30
CA ARG A 128 -5.19 20.65 9.77
C ARG A 128 -6.69 20.46 9.94
N THR A 129 -7.26 19.46 9.30
CA THR A 129 -8.68 19.11 9.37
C THR A 129 -8.91 17.86 10.21
N ARG A 130 -10.06 17.78 10.90
CA ARG A 130 -10.51 16.57 11.60
C ARG A 130 -10.81 15.44 10.62
N TRP A 131 -11.27 15.77 9.40
CA TRP A 131 -11.47 14.78 8.35
C TRP A 131 -10.17 14.07 7.98
N MET A 132 -9.12 14.82 7.59
CA MET A 132 -7.84 14.20 7.24
C MET A 132 -7.24 13.46 8.43
N ARG A 133 -7.26 14.04 9.63
CA ARG A 133 -6.77 13.33 10.82
C ARG A 133 -7.48 11.99 11.05
N GLY A 134 -8.81 11.97 10.92
CA GLY A 134 -9.60 10.75 11.06
C GLY A 134 -9.34 9.74 9.95
N LEU A 135 -9.08 10.20 8.72
CA LEU A 135 -8.69 9.33 7.61
C LEU A 135 -7.34 8.66 7.88
N GLU A 136 -6.35 9.40 8.37
CA GLU A 136 -5.04 8.82 8.73
C GLU A 136 -5.16 7.83 9.88
N GLU A 137 -5.96 8.15 10.90
CA GLU A 137 -6.22 7.26 12.05
C GLU A 137 -6.90 5.96 11.61
N LEU A 138 -7.93 6.06 10.79
CA LEU A 138 -8.66 4.91 10.27
C LEU A 138 -7.76 4.04 9.40
N THR A 139 -6.99 4.65 8.51
CA THR A 139 -6.07 3.93 7.61
C THR A 139 -5.00 3.21 8.41
N LEU A 140 -4.34 3.90 9.36
CA LEU A 140 -3.32 3.30 10.22
C LEU A 140 -3.88 2.13 11.03
N ALA A 141 -5.03 2.32 11.69
CA ALA A 141 -5.66 1.25 12.47
C ALA A 141 -6.04 0.05 11.59
N THR A 142 -6.53 0.31 10.37
CA THR A 142 -6.88 -0.75 9.40
C THR A 142 -5.63 -1.53 8.99
N VAL A 143 -4.54 -0.87 8.62
CA VAL A 143 -3.27 -1.52 8.24
C VAL A 143 -2.75 -2.40 9.37
N LEU A 144 -2.71 -1.89 10.60
CA LEU A 144 -2.20 -2.64 11.76
C LEU A 144 -3.09 -3.84 12.11
N THR A 145 -4.41 -3.66 12.06
CA THR A 145 -5.36 -4.73 12.35
C THR A 145 -5.35 -5.79 11.26
N PHE A 146 -5.25 -5.38 9.99
CA PHE A 146 -5.12 -6.26 8.85
C PHE A 146 -3.86 -7.12 8.94
N ALA A 147 -2.70 -6.50 9.21
CA ALA A 147 -1.44 -7.20 9.41
C ALA A 147 -1.56 -8.29 10.49
N GLN A 148 -2.17 -7.97 11.63
CA GLN A 148 -2.43 -8.95 12.69
C GLN A 148 -3.36 -10.08 12.23
N ALA A 149 -4.43 -9.75 11.50
CA ALA A 149 -5.43 -10.73 11.04
C ALA A 149 -4.85 -11.75 10.06
N ILE A 150 -3.93 -11.32 9.18
CA ILE A 150 -3.28 -12.21 8.20
C ILE A 150 -1.97 -12.83 8.72
N GLY A 151 -1.62 -12.59 9.99
CA GLY A 151 -0.39 -13.11 10.59
C GLY A 151 0.91 -12.47 10.06
N ALA A 152 0.85 -11.27 9.49
CA ALA A 152 2.04 -10.49 9.17
C ALA A 152 2.71 -9.98 10.47
N GLY A 153 4.00 -9.69 10.40
CA GLY A 153 4.75 -9.13 11.53
C GLY A 153 4.22 -7.77 12.02
N ALA A 154 4.70 -7.31 13.17
CA ALA A 154 4.46 -5.94 13.62
C ALA A 154 5.43 -4.95 12.93
N PRO A 155 5.01 -3.70 12.66
CA PRO A 155 5.91 -2.71 12.10
C PRO A 155 7.03 -2.33 13.07
N ALA A 156 8.19 -2.00 12.52
CA ALA A 156 9.34 -1.58 13.30
C ALA A 156 9.03 -0.29 14.09
N GLN A 157 9.62 -0.18 15.29
CA GLN A 157 9.49 0.98 16.15
C GLN A 157 10.75 1.83 16.08
N ALA A 158 10.60 3.15 16.15
CA ALA A 158 11.72 4.07 16.26
C ALA A 158 12.22 4.15 17.71
N ASP A 159 13.52 4.44 17.91
CA ASP A 159 14.14 4.53 19.23
C ASP A 159 13.47 5.58 20.15
N GLU A 160 12.93 6.64 19.57
CA GLU A 160 12.27 7.74 20.27
C GLU A 160 10.74 7.51 20.44
N GLY A 161 10.24 6.34 20.03
CA GLY A 161 8.81 6.01 19.98
C GLY A 161 8.17 6.32 18.63
N GLY A 162 7.03 5.66 18.36
CA GLY A 162 6.37 5.69 17.04
C GLY A 162 6.97 4.67 16.07
N TYR A 163 6.54 4.73 14.81
CA TYR A 163 6.96 3.75 13.79
C TYR A 163 8.24 4.17 13.07
N ALA A 164 9.11 3.20 12.76
CA ALA A 164 10.31 3.39 11.97
C ALA A 164 10.04 3.17 10.47
N ILE A 165 10.78 3.89 9.63
CA ILE A 165 10.90 3.60 8.20
C ILE A 165 12.11 2.70 7.99
N ILE A 166 11.93 1.58 7.29
CA ILE A 166 13.00 0.64 6.96
C ILE A 166 13.50 0.97 5.55
N ALA A 167 14.78 1.32 5.45
CA ALA A 167 15.42 1.57 4.17
C ALA A 167 15.25 0.37 3.22
N HIS A 168 15.01 0.63 1.94
CA HIS A 168 14.99 -0.43 0.95
C HIS A 168 16.42 -0.92 0.73
N HIS A 169 16.61 -2.23 0.85
CA HIS A 169 17.82 -2.90 0.40
C HIS A 169 17.40 -3.79 -0.78
N PRO A 170 18.10 -3.76 -1.91
CA PRO A 170 17.73 -4.57 -3.06
C PRO A 170 17.76 -6.05 -2.69
N SER A 171 16.58 -6.66 -2.67
CA SER A 171 16.40 -8.10 -2.46
C SER A 171 16.57 -8.84 -3.79
N ILE A 172 17.14 -10.05 -3.74
CA ILE A 172 17.15 -10.96 -4.90
C ILE A 172 15.72 -11.50 -5.05
N PRO A 173 15.06 -11.40 -6.22
CA PRO A 173 13.69 -11.87 -6.35
C PRO A 173 13.59 -13.37 -6.09
N SER A 174 12.77 -13.74 -5.10
CA SER A 174 12.41 -15.13 -4.81
C SER A 174 11.67 -15.74 -6.01
N THR A 175 11.96 -17.02 -6.29
CA THR A 175 11.36 -17.78 -7.41
C THR A 175 9.84 -17.81 -7.25
N PRO A 176 9.03 -17.56 -8.31
CA PRO A 176 7.58 -17.58 -8.20
C PRO A 176 7.08 -18.95 -7.72
N ALA A 177 6.10 -18.94 -6.82
CA ALA A 177 5.41 -20.16 -6.40
C ALA A 177 4.78 -20.85 -7.63
N PRO A 178 5.02 -22.15 -7.85
CA PRO A 178 4.43 -22.87 -8.97
C PRO A 178 2.92 -22.99 -8.75
N GLY A 179 2.09 -22.38 -9.60
CA GLY A 179 0.65 -22.69 -9.63
C GLY A 179 -0.32 -21.54 -9.91
N ALA A 180 0.11 -20.27 -9.96
CA ALA A 180 -0.82 -19.21 -10.34
C ALA A 180 -1.27 -19.38 -11.81
N PRO A 181 -2.56 -19.58 -12.11
CA PRO A 181 -3.04 -19.70 -13.47
C PRO A 181 -2.78 -18.38 -14.22
N ALA A 182 -2.22 -18.48 -15.43
CA ALA A 182 -2.05 -17.30 -16.28
C ALA A 182 -3.43 -16.69 -16.57
N PRO A 183 -3.60 -15.36 -16.40
CA PRO A 183 -4.88 -14.74 -16.73
C PRO A 183 -5.16 -14.92 -18.23
N SER A 184 -6.34 -15.43 -18.54
CA SER A 184 -6.89 -15.51 -19.88
C SER A 184 -6.96 -14.08 -20.44
N VAL A 185 -6.08 -13.75 -21.38
CA VAL A 185 -6.13 -12.48 -22.11
C VAL A 185 -7.32 -12.55 -23.07
N PRO A 186 -8.33 -11.67 -22.99
CA PRO A 186 -9.21 -11.46 -24.13
C PRO A 186 -8.36 -10.77 -25.21
N GLU A 187 -8.19 -11.42 -26.36
CA GLU A 187 -7.82 -10.72 -27.59
C GLU A 187 -8.91 -9.68 -27.85
N GLU A 188 -8.64 -8.41 -27.60
CA GLU A 188 -9.45 -7.35 -28.17
C GLU A 188 -8.70 -6.70 -29.33
N THR A 189 -9.40 -6.78 -30.45
CA THR A 189 -9.05 -6.41 -31.81
C THR A 189 -8.62 -4.96 -31.97
N ALA A 190 -7.79 -4.75 -32.99
CA ALA A 190 -7.21 -3.49 -33.47
C ALA A 190 -8.17 -2.32 -33.62
#